data_AF-A0A443QWP1-F1
#
_entry.id   AF-A0A443QWP1-F1
#
_cell.length_a   1.000
_cell.length_b   1.000
_cell.length_c   1.000
_cell.angle_alpha   90.00
_cell.angle_beta   90.00
_cell.angle_gamma   90.00
#
_symmetry.space_group_name_H-M   'P 1'
#
loop_
_entity.id
_entity.type
_entity.pdbx_description
1 polymer ?
#
loop_
_entity_poly.entity_id
_entity_poly.type
_entity_poly.pdbx_seq_one_letter_code
_entity_poly.pdbx_strand_id
1 'polypeptide(L)'
;MESELEHLAKYALLSLIVTVFVFNLSKRLFRERRLPPGPWGLPIVGYLPFLVLNDWQSVKDAFSKDEILGRPEGLLLEGIFHKALEFILDIATESGNVWKEQRRFAFRTLRDLGFGKQVMESNIKDEINHFLQEIDKQEDELIDLEKLLTPSVSNNICYLVFGRRYDYDDPMRKRMDNILLHFPRLIQVINLLFPSLAKFHRFLGITQSAKTIEDAREFERIVDKEIEHHKQQLNPSDIQNYIDGYLVEMDEREKRNEIGSFKHAILNSNIRMFFVAGSETVKTTLSWLFKMISVRKEVQEKVQKEIDDVVGKERMPSWSDRAQMPYTQAVVNKIQRWASVVPLNLPRNLKLGFRPVVILNDWNSIKEAFSKDEILGRPKEMVVEGLVRYNHSLISESGNSWKEQRRFVFRTLRELGFGKQVMESNIKDEINHFLREIKKREDGLIDFCNLLLPSISNNICYLVFGQRYDYDDPMKKQMDNQLQNSSGVTQVTTFVFPFMLKLGFFLRNSRVVKAIEDVRELENKIDEEIEQHKHKLNTDDVRNYIDGYLVEMNERMKRNKNDSFIRIKTF
;
A
#
# COMPACT_ATOMS: atom_id res chain seq x y z
N MET A 1 -20.48 46.77 5.44
CA MET A 1 -21.26 45.92 4.51
C MET A 1 -20.42 44.79 3.94
N GLU A 2 -19.22 45.03 3.38
CA GLU A 2 -18.33 43.95 2.92
C GLU A 2 -17.85 43.01 4.04
N SER A 3 -17.46 43.52 5.22
CA SER A 3 -17.00 42.66 6.32
C SER A 3 -18.10 41.77 6.92
N GLU A 4 -19.35 42.25 6.94
CA GLU A 4 -20.51 41.47 7.42
C GLU A 4 -20.86 40.35 6.45
N LEU A 5 -20.80 40.60 5.14
CA LEU A 5 -20.95 39.59 4.10
C LEU A 5 -19.85 38.52 4.18
N GLU A 6 -18.62 38.92 4.49
CA GLU A 6 -17.50 38.00 4.67
C GLU A 6 -17.66 37.10 5.92
N HIS A 7 -18.18 37.67 7.01
CA HIS A 7 -18.50 36.92 8.23
C HIS A 7 -19.67 35.95 7.98
N LEU A 8 -20.73 36.39 7.30
CA LEU A 8 -21.86 35.54 6.93
C LEU A 8 -21.43 34.38 6.02
N ALA A 9 -20.54 34.62 5.06
CA ALA A 9 -19.97 33.58 4.21
C ALA A 9 -19.14 32.55 5.02
N LYS A 10 -18.35 33.02 5.99
CA LYS A 10 -17.58 32.15 6.90
C LYS A 10 -18.50 31.29 7.79
N TYR A 11 -19.57 31.86 8.33
CA TYR A 11 -20.55 31.11 9.14
C TYR A 11 -21.38 30.12 8.30
N ALA A 12 -21.76 30.49 7.08
CA ALA A 12 -22.45 29.60 6.16
C ALA A 12 -21.56 28.42 5.75
N LEU A 13 -20.28 28.67 5.46
CA LEU A 13 -19.30 27.63 5.14
C LEU A 13 -19.05 26.70 6.35
N LEU A 14 -18.91 27.26 7.55
CA LEU A 14 -18.73 26.49 8.77
C LEU A 14 -19.96 25.63 9.07
N SER A 15 -21.16 26.17 8.91
CA SER A 15 -22.43 25.45 9.07
C SER A 15 -22.55 24.31 8.06
N LEU A 16 -22.18 24.54 6.80
CA LEU A 16 -22.16 23.51 5.76
C LEU A 16 -21.17 22.39 6.11
N ILE A 17 -19.96 22.72 6.56
CA ILE A 17 -18.95 21.75 6.98
C ILE A 17 -19.44 20.92 8.17
N VAL A 18 -20.03 21.57 9.19
CA VAL A 18 -20.58 20.88 10.36
C VAL A 18 -21.74 19.97 9.97
N THR A 19 -22.64 20.43 9.08
CA THR A 19 -23.78 19.64 8.61
C THR A 19 -23.32 18.41 7.83
N VAL A 20 -22.36 18.57 6.91
CA VAL A 20 -21.76 17.46 6.15
C VAL A 20 -21.01 16.51 7.08
N PHE A 21 -20.32 17.02 8.11
CA PHE A 21 -19.65 16.19 9.11
C PHE A 21 -20.64 15.36 9.92
N VAL A 22 -21.67 16.00 10.49
CA VAL A 22 -22.70 15.33 11.29
C VAL A 22 -23.47 14.32 10.45
N PHE A 23 -23.78 14.64 9.19
CA PHE A 23 -24.44 13.72 8.27
C PHE A 23 -23.57 12.50 7.94
N ASN A 24 -22.28 12.69 7.69
CA ASN A 24 -21.37 11.57 7.43
C ASN A 24 -21.05 10.75 8.70
N LEU A 25 -20.90 11.40 9.86
CA LEU A 25 -20.69 10.78 11.16
C LEU A 25 -21.90 9.94 11.57
N SER A 26 -23.12 10.48 11.45
CA SER A 26 -24.35 9.75 11.72
C SER A 26 -24.50 8.56 10.78
N LYS A 27 -24.35 8.76 9.46
CA LYS A 27 -24.41 7.66 8.48
C LYS A 27 -23.39 6.55 8.79
N ARG A 28 -22.20 6.89 9.29
CA ARG A 28 -21.14 5.93 9.65
C ARG A 28 -21.41 5.22 10.98
N LEU A 29 -21.83 5.94 12.02
CA LEU A 29 -22.24 5.38 13.31
C LEU A 29 -23.43 4.42 13.17
N PHE A 30 -24.36 4.70 12.25
CA PHE A 30 -25.48 3.81 11.95
C PHE A 30 -25.08 2.61 11.07
N ARG A 31 -24.01 2.69 10.26
CA ARG A 31 -23.56 1.63 9.35
C ARG A 31 -22.57 0.64 9.99
N GLU A 32 -21.70 1.10 10.90
CA GLU A 32 -20.64 0.27 11.51
C GLU A 32 -21.06 -0.50 12.78
N ARG A 33 -22.28 -0.27 13.31
CA ARG A 33 -22.86 -1.05 14.44
C ARG A 33 -23.01 -2.56 14.20
N ARG A 34 -22.78 -3.04 12.97
CA ARG A 34 -22.95 -4.44 12.55
C ARG A 34 -21.63 -5.15 12.21
N LEU A 35 -20.49 -4.49 12.33
CA LEU A 35 -19.17 -5.10 12.13
C LEU A 35 -18.61 -5.56 13.49
N PRO A 36 -17.76 -6.61 13.53
CA PRO A 36 -17.03 -6.95 14.75
C PRO A 36 -16.25 -5.73 15.24
N PRO A 37 -16.06 -5.57 16.57
CA PRO A 37 -15.43 -4.39 17.14
C PRO A 37 -13.99 -4.26 16.63
N GLY A 38 -13.81 -3.43 15.61
CA GLY A 38 -12.53 -2.82 15.28
C GLY A 38 -12.35 -1.53 16.09
N PRO A 39 -11.12 -1.00 16.16
CA PRO A 39 -10.89 0.29 16.81
C PRO A 39 -11.75 1.38 16.14
N TRP A 40 -12.50 2.14 16.93
CA TRP A 40 -13.35 3.24 16.45
C TRP A 40 -12.49 4.31 15.75
N GLY A 41 -12.80 4.61 14.48
CA GLY A 41 -12.16 5.68 13.73
C GLY A 41 -13.08 6.90 13.54
N LEU A 42 -12.56 8.10 13.77
CA LEU A 42 -13.30 9.35 13.52
C LEU A 42 -13.54 9.58 12.00
N PRO A 43 -14.76 9.92 11.54
CA PRO A 43 -15.11 9.95 10.12
C PRO A 43 -14.30 10.91 9.24
N ILE A 44 -13.79 12.02 9.78
CA ILE A 44 -12.97 13.00 9.05
C ILE A 44 -11.49 12.57 8.99
N VAL A 45 -11.06 11.72 9.91
CA VAL A 45 -9.64 11.49 10.16
C VAL A 45 -9.05 10.40 9.23
N GLY A 46 -9.91 9.61 8.61
CA GLY A 46 -9.51 8.55 7.66
C GLY A 46 -9.01 7.28 8.37
N TYR A 47 -8.95 6.18 7.61
CA TYR A 47 -8.29 4.93 8.01
C TYR A 47 -7.26 4.60 6.93
N LEU A 48 -5.97 4.57 7.29
CA LEU A 48 -4.98 3.84 6.51
C LEU A 48 -5.12 2.37 6.90
N PRO A 49 -5.38 1.47 5.96
CA PRO A 49 -5.41 0.06 6.28
C PRO A 49 -4.04 -0.49 6.54
N PHE A 50 -3.72 -0.59 7.82
CA PHE A 50 -2.55 -1.31 8.28
C PHE A 50 -2.96 -2.74 8.61
N LEU A 51 -2.39 -3.70 7.89
CA LEU A 51 -2.25 -5.06 8.39
C LEU A 51 -1.19 -5.04 9.49
N VAL A 52 -1.60 -5.16 10.74
CA VAL A 52 -0.67 -5.18 11.87
C VAL A 52 -0.30 -6.63 12.16
N LEU A 53 0.97 -6.98 11.89
CA LEU A 53 1.55 -8.27 12.25
C LEU A 53 2.13 -8.17 13.66
N ASN A 54 1.53 -8.88 14.62
CA ASN A 54 1.86 -8.73 16.04
C ASN A 54 2.62 -9.93 16.63
N ASP A 55 2.67 -11.07 15.95
CA ASP A 55 3.39 -12.24 16.41
C ASP A 55 4.64 -12.51 15.56
N TRP A 56 5.65 -13.12 16.20
CA TRP A 56 6.93 -13.40 15.58
C TRP A 56 6.83 -14.25 14.31
N GLN A 57 5.95 -15.24 14.28
CA GLN A 57 5.85 -16.16 13.15
C GLN A 57 5.28 -15.45 11.93
N SER A 58 4.20 -14.69 12.09
CA SER A 58 3.61 -13.87 11.03
C SER A 58 4.58 -12.82 10.51
N VAL A 59 5.32 -12.13 11.40
CA VAL A 59 6.34 -11.16 10.99
C VAL A 59 7.46 -11.84 10.19
N LYS A 60 7.99 -12.97 10.67
CA LYS A 60 9.04 -13.71 9.99
C LYS A 60 8.61 -14.20 8.61
N ASP A 61 7.42 -14.78 8.52
CA ASP A 61 6.88 -15.30 7.26
C ASP A 61 6.60 -14.17 6.27
N ALA A 62 6.06 -13.04 6.73
CA ALA A 62 5.83 -11.88 5.89
C ALA A 62 7.12 -11.25 5.34
N PHE A 63 8.15 -11.07 6.16
CA PHE A 63 9.41 -10.46 5.73
C PHE A 63 10.31 -11.40 4.92
N SER A 64 9.95 -12.69 4.81
CA SER A 64 10.61 -13.65 3.93
C SER A 64 10.14 -13.57 2.48
N LYS A 65 9.03 -12.87 2.23
CA LYS A 65 8.34 -12.79 0.94
C LYS A 65 8.61 -11.45 0.25
N ASP A 66 9.18 -11.49 -0.95
CA ASP A 66 9.54 -10.31 -1.75
C ASP A 66 8.32 -9.39 -1.99
N GLU A 67 7.12 -9.98 -2.06
CA GLU A 67 5.84 -9.29 -2.31
C GLU A 67 5.46 -8.32 -1.19
N ILE A 68 5.95 -8.52 0.04
CA ILE A 68 5.59 -7.73 1.24
C ILE A 68 6.71 -6.73 1.59
N LEU A 69 7.85 -6.78 0.89
CA LEU A 69 8.97 -5.87 1.12
C LEU A 69 8.74 -4.47 0.53
N GLY A 70 7.72 -4.30 -0.31
CA GLY A 70 7.33 -3.02 -0.89
C GLY A 70 7.07 -1.94 0.16
N ARG A 71 7.44 -0.71 -0.19
CA ARG A 71 7.21 0.50 0.61
C ARG A 71 5.96 1.21 0.12
N PRO A 72 5.14 1.82 0.99
CA PRO A 72 3.92 2.43 0.52
C PRO A 72 4.23 3.73 -0.22
N GLU A 73 3.98 3.74 -1.53
CA GLU A 73 3.94 4.98 -2.31
C GLU A 73 2.91 5.92 -1.69
N GLY A 74 3.32 7.16 -1.37
CA GLY A 74 2.43 8.15 -0.79
C GLY A 74 1.82 7.68 0.54
N LEU A 75 2.67 7.27 1.49
CA LEU A 75 2.31 6.79 2.84
C LEU A 75 1.23 7.62 3.55
N LEU A 76 0.99 8.88 3.15
CA LEU A 76 0.01 9.78 3.73
C LEU A 76 -0.57 10.65 2.60
N LEU A 77 -1.91 10.69 2.47
CA LEU A 77 -2.68 11.54 1.55
C LEU A 77 -2.06 12.94 1.34
N GLU A 78 -2.08 13.44 0.09
CA GLU A 78 -1.61 14.75 -0.37
C GLU A 78 -1.51 15.83 0.73
N GLY A 79 -0.28 16.23 1.08
CA GLY A 79 -0.01 17.29 2.06
C GLY A 79 1.50 17.55 2.25
N ILE A 80 1.89 18.72 2.72
CA ILE A 80 3.31 19.16 2.77
C ILE A 80 4.20 18.30 3.71
N PHE A 81 3.59 17.58 4.65
CA PHE A 81 4.27 16.59 5.50
C PHE A 81 4.82 15.39 4.69
N HIS A 82 4.15 15.05 3.57
CA HIS A 82 4.63 14.12 2.55
C HIS A 82 6.00 14.56 2.04
N LYS A 83 6.12 15.84 1.64
CA LYS A 83 7.38 16.37 1.09
C LYS A 83 8.52 16.30 2.10
N ALA A 84 8.34 16.73 3.35
CA ALA A 84 9.45 16.75 4.32
C ALA A 84 9.97 15.35 4.70
N LEU A 85 9.08 14.36 4.83
CA LEU A 85 9.46 12.99 5.17
C LEU A 85 9.98 12.22 3.95
N GLU A 86 9.41 12.44 2.77
CA GLU A 86 9.91 11.97 1.46
C GLU A 86 11.31 12.56 1.20
N PHE A 87 11.49 13.89 1.35
CA PHE A 87 12.79 14.57 1.27
C PHE A 87 13.87 13.91 2.15
N ILE A 88 13.54 13.47 3.38
CA ILE A 88 14.54 12.86 4.27
C ILE A 88 14.71 11.34 4.02
N LEU A 89 13.68 10.66 3.51
CA LEU A 89 13.58 9.20 3.50
C LEU A 89 13.23 8.59 2.13
N ASP A 90 13.49 9.27 1.00
CA ASP A 90 13.06 8.82 -0.34
C ASP A 90 13.37 7.33 -0.63
N ILE A 91 14.57 6.86 -0.31
CA ILE A 91 14.95 5.44 -0.48
C ILE A 91 14.20 4.50 0.48
N ALA A 92 13.82 4.97 1.66
CA ALA A 92 12.97 4.22 2.58
C ALA A 92 11.51 4.13 2.09
N THR A 93 11.11 4.98 1.14
CA THR A 93 9.81 4.94 0.45
C THR A 93 9.86 4.37 -0.97
N GLU A 94 11.06 4.24 -1.55
CA GLU A 94 11.29 3.67 -2.87
C GLU A 94 11.04 2.16 -2.89
N SER A 95 10.52 1.64 -4.01
CA SER A 95 10.16 0.23 -4.17
C SER A 95 10.66 -0.34 -5.50
N GLY A 96 10.66 -1.66 -5.62
CA GLY A 96 11.00 -2.33 -6.86
C GLY A 96 12.49 -2.25 -7.21
N ASN A 97 12.79 -2.14 -8.51
CA ASN A 97 14.16 -2.29 -9.03
C ASN A 97 15.10 -1.17 -8.61
N VAL A 98 14.60 0.08 -8.53
CA VAL A 98 15.38 1.23 -8.05
C VAL A 98 15.88 0.98 -6.63
N TRP A 99 14.99 0.59 -5.71
CA TRP A 99 15.38 0.24 -4.34
C TRP A 99 16.37 -0.92 -4.30
N LYS A 100 16.12 -2.00 -5.06
CA LYS A 100 17.01 -3.18 -5.10
C LYS A 100 18.42 -2.81 -5.57
N GLU A 101 18.51 -1.95 -6.57
CA GLU A 101 19.77 -1.49 -7.15
C GLU A 101 20.53 -0.54 -6.20
N GLN A 102 19.86 0.51 -5.73
CA GLN A 102 20.42 1.50 -4.81
C GLN A 102 20.87 0.86 -3.49
N ARG A 103 20.07 -0.06 -2.93
CA ARG A 103 20.43 -0.84 -1.75
C ARG A 103 21.68 -1.68 -2.00
N ARG A 104 21.73 -2.40 -3.12
CA ARG A 104 22.88 -3.27 -3.43
C ARG A 104 24.16 -2.46 -3.56
N PHE A 105 24.09 -1.34 -4.26
CA PHE A 105 25.20 -0.40 -4.37
C PHE A 105 25.63 0.12 -3.00
N ALA A 106 24.70 0.66 -2.21
CA ALA A 106 25.00 1.17 -0.88
C ALA A 106 25.70 0.16 0.03
N PHE A 107 25.18 -1.07 0.11
CA PHE A 107 25.81 -2.12 0.91
C PHE A 107 27.22 -2.50 0.41
N ARG A 108 27.42 -2.53 -0.90
CA ARG A 108 28.74 -2.81 -1.48
C ARG A 108 29.72 -1.69 -1.12
N THR A 109 29.39 -0.45 -1.48
CA THR A 109 30.24 0.73 -1.30
C THR A 109 30.55 0.97 0.18
N LEU A 110 29.55 0.97 1.06
CA LEU A 110 29.79 1.16 2.50
C LEU A 110 30.69 0.06 3.09
N ARG A 111 30.50 -1.21 2.67
CA ARG A 111 31.35 -2.31 3.14
C ARG A 111 32.79 -2.16 2.64
N ASP A 112 32.98 -1.70 1.40
CA ASP A 112 34.31 -1.46 0.84
C ASP A 112 35.02 -0.33 1.58
N LEU A 113 34.29 0.73 1.98
CA LEU A 113 34.73 1.84 2.83
C LEU A 113 34.97 1.50 4.31
N GLY A 114 34.71 0.27 4.73
CA GLY A 114 35.02 -0.18 6.09
C GLY A 114 33.81 -0.48 6.98
N PHE A 115 32.58 -0.32 6.51
CA PHE A 115 31.38 -0.66 7.27
C PHE A 115 31.39 -2.14 7.70
N GLY A 116 31.35 -2.39 9.00
CA GLY A 116 31.45 -3.73 9.60
C GLY A 116 32.85 -4.34 9.60
N LYS A 117 33.89 -3.56 9.30
CA LYS A 117 35.31 -3.97 9.33
C LYS A 117 36.07 -3.20 10.43
N GLN A 118 37.33 -3.57 10.64
CA GLN A 118 38.22 -2.93 11.63
C GLN A 118 38.39 -1.41 11.43
N VAL A 119 38.32 -0.92 10.18
CA VAL A 119 38.41 0.52 9.89
C VAL A 119 37.31 1.30 10.60
N MET A 120 36.06 0.81 10.55
CA MET A 120 34.95 1.44 11.27
C MET A 120 35.15 1.38 12.79
N GLU A 121 35.71 0.29 13.31
CA GLU A 121 36.03 0.18 14.74
C GLU A 121 37.06 1.25 15.16
N SER A 122 38.10 1.48 14.37
CA SER A 122 39.09 2.54 14.63
C SER A 122 38.42 3.93 14.64
N ASN A 123 37.61 4.24 13.62
CA ASN A 123 36.90 5.52 13.55
C ASN A 123 35.96 5.74 14.76
N ILE A 124 35.28 4.66 15.21
CA ILE A 124 34.43 4.72 16.41
C ILE A 124 35.28 4.98 17.66
N LYS A 125 36.45 4.35 17.81
CA LYS A 125 37.35 4.60 18.95
C LYS A 125 37.86 6.03 18.97
N ASP A 126 38.25 6.55 17.81
CA ASP A 126 38.70 7.94 17.67
C ASP A 126 37.60 8.92 18.06
N GLU A 127 36.36 8.67 17.62
CA GLU A 127 35.22 9.52 18.00
C GLU A 127 34.84 9.37 19.49
N ILE A 128 35.00 8.18 20.09
CA ILE A 128 34.83 7.99 21.54
C ILE A 128 35.87 8.81 22.30
N ASN A 129 37.14 8.85 21.85
CA ASN A 129 38.16 9.67 22.49
C ASN A 129 37.79 11.16 22.47
N HIS A 130 37.27 11.66 21.35
CA HIS A 130 36.76 13.03 21.27
C HIS A 130 35.56 13.24 22.21
N PHE A 131 34.62 12.31 22.26
CA PHE A 131 33.48 12.38 23.17
C PHE A 131 33.91 12.42 24.64
N LEU A 132 34.90 11.63 25.04
CA LEU A 132 35.47 11.64 26.40
C LEU A 132 36.15 12.97 26.70
N GLN A 133 36.92 13.53 25.76
CA GLN A 133 37.51 14.86 25.90
C GLN A 133 36.45 15.96 26.10
N GLU A 134 35.31 15.89 25.43
CA GLU A 134 34.21 16.85 25.63
C GLU A 134 33.51 16.68 26.98
N ILE A 135 33.48 15.45 27.53
CA ILE A 135 33.01 15.21 28.90
C ILE A 135 33.99 15.81 29.91
N ASP A 136 35.29 15.58 29.73
CA ASP A 136 36.33 16.06 30.65
C ASP A 136 36.39 17.59 30.75
N LYS A 137 35.95 18.31 29.70
CA LYS A 137 35.85 19.78 29.70
C LYS A 137 34.76 20.32 30.64
N GLN A 138 33.78 19.52 31.06
CA GLN A 138 32.60 19.97 31.83
C GLN A 138 32.75 19.71 33.34
N GLU A 139 33.96 19.87 33.91
CA GLU A 139 34.28 19.59 35.32
C GLU A 139 33.18 20.02 36.31
N ASP A 140 32.66 19.05 37.07
CA ASP A 140 31.67 19.20 38.15
C ASP A 140 30.27 19.76 37.78
N GLU A 141 29.92 19.86 36.50
CA GLU A 141 28.58 20.27 36.05
C GLU A 141 27.63 19.11 35.69
N LEU A 142 26.32 19.39 35.73
CA LEU A 142 25.30 18.47 35.21
C LEU A 142 25.40 18.39 33.69
N ILE A 143 25.94 17.29 33.18
CA ILE A 143 26.14 17.06 31.74
C ILE A 143 24.81 16.70 31.05
N ASP A 144 24.44 17.49 30.05
CA ASP A 144 23.38 17.17 29.11
C ASP A 144 23.91 16.18 28.05
N LEU A 145 23.90 14.89 28.40
CA LEU A 145 24.44 13.81 27.55
C LEU A 145 23.79 13.78 26.16
N GLU A 146 22.55 14.22 25.99
CA GLU A 146 21.89 14.19 24.68
C GLU A 146 22.58 15.16 23.69
N LYS A 147 23.04 16.31 24.17
CA LYS A 147 23.78 17.29 23.37
C LYS A 147 25.19 16.83 22.99
N LEU A 148 25.82 15.97 23.79
CA LEU A 148 27.14 15.41 23.48
C LEU A 148 27.03 14.14 22.62
N LEU A 149 26.00 13.33 22.82
CA LEU A 149 25.77 12.10 22.06
C LEU A 149 25.36 12.38 20.61
N THR A 150 24.62 13.46 20.35
CA THR A 150 24.19 13.83 19.00
C THR A 150 25.39 14.03 18.06
N PRO A 151 26.39 14.88 18.39
CA PRO A 151 27.62 15.03 17.62
C PRO A 151 28.44 13.76 17.51
N SER A 152 28.67 13.08 18.64
CA SER A 152 29.47 11.85 18.70
C SER A 152 28.93 10.76 17.78
N VAL A 153 27.64 10.45 17.90
CA VAL A 153 27.05 9.34 17.16
C VAL A 153 27.05 9.63 15.67
N SER A 154 26.64 10.84 15.24
CA SER A 154 26.54 11.09 13.80
C SER A 154 27.89 11.32 13.11
N ASN A 155 28.95 11.72 13.84
CA ASN A 155 30.28 11.80 13.24
C ASN A 155 30.75 10.45 12.68
N ASN A 156 30.35 9.33 13.31
CA ASN A 156 30.63 7.99 12.78
C ASN A 156 30.04 7.75 11.38
N ILE A 157 28.84 8.26 11.09
CA ILE A 157 28.25 8.15 9.75
C ILE A 157 28.78 9.25 8.80
N CYS A 158 29.16 10.43 9.32
CA CYS A 158 29.84 11.46 8.54
C CYS A 158 31.16 10.94 7.93
N TYR A 159 31.94 10.14 8.67
CA TYR A 159 33.13 9.50 8.12
C TYR A 159 32.83 8.65 6.88
N LEU A 160 31.80 7.80 6.93
CA LEU A 160 31.46 6.91 5.82
C LEU A 160 30.85 7.67 4.64
N VAL A 161 30.10 8.73 4.90
CA VAL A 161 29.30 9.41 3.88
C VAL A 161 30.01 10.65 3.31
N PHE A 162 30.62 11.47 4.16
CA PHE A 162 31.32 12.70 3.81
C PHE A 162 32.85 12.57 3.81
N GLY A 163 33.39 11.43 4.25
CA GLY A 163 34.84 11.23 4.36
C GLY A 163 35.50 11.99 5.51
N ARG A 164 34.74 12.69 6.36
CA ARG A 164 35.26 13.52 7.44
C ARG A 164 34.35 13.59 8.66
N ARG A 165 34.95 13.79 9.84
CA ARG A 165 34.25 14.27 11.04
C ARG A 165 34.16 15.79 11.05
N TYR A 166 33.21 16.30 11.82
CA TYR A 166 33.13 17.73 12.13
C TYR A 166 33.41 17.93 13.61
N ASP A 167 34.18 18.97 13.94
CA ASP A 167 34.38 19.37 15.33
C ASP A 167 33.06 19.81 15.96
N TYR A 168 32.92 19.60 17.27
CA TYR A 168 31.65 19.85 17.98
C TYR A 168 31.26 21.32 17.94
N ASP A 169 32.26 22.20 17.86
CA ASP A 169 32.05 23.65 17.77
C ASP A 169 31.79 24.18 16.38
N ASP A 170 31.99 23.35 15.34
CA ASP A 170 31.84 23.75 13.95
C ASP A 170 30.41 24.26 13.68
N PRO A 171 30.23 25.44 13.04
CA PRO A 171 28.91 25.97 12.72
C PRO A 171 28.05 25.05 11.85
N MET A 172 28.65 24.29 10.93
CA MET A 172 27.98 23.28 10.11
C MET A 172 27.54 22.09 10.97
N ARG A 173 28.40 21.62 11.89
CA ARG A 173 28.06 20.57 12.86
C ARG A 173 26.80 20.93 13.64
N LYS A 174 26.80 22.12 14.24
CA LYS A 174 25.66 22.64 15.01
C LYS A 174 24.37 22.74 14.18
N ARG A 175 24.47 23.06 12.87
CA ARG A 175 23.30 23.03 11.97
C ARG A 175 22.76 21.62 11.76
N MET A 176 23.64 20.65 11.51
CA MET A 176 23.26 19.25 11.34
C MET A 176 22.69 18.64 12.63
N ASP A 177 23.23 19.00 13.79
CA ASP A 177 22.71 18.60 15.10
C ASP A 177 21.29 19.10 15.34
N ASN A 178 21.01 20.37 15.01
CA ASN A 178 19.67 20.93 15.12
C ASN A 178 18.65 20.17 14.25
N ILE A 179 19.06 19.70 13.07
CA ILE A 179 18.21 18.87 12.19
C ILE A 179 17.87 17.54 12.88
N LEU A 180 18.85 16.87 13.52
CA LEU A 180 18.61 15.63 14.26
C LEU A 180 17.72 15.83 15.49
N LEU A 181 17.96 16.87 16.28
CA LEU A 181 17.18 17.18 17.49
C LEU A 181 15.71 17.50 17.17
N HIS A 182 15.42 18.06 15.99
CA HIS A 182 14.06 18.30 15.54
C HIS A 182 13.41 17.08 14.86
N PHE A 183 14.18 16.05 14.49
CA PHE A 183 13.69 14.87 13.78
C PHE A 183 12.55 14.12 14.48
N PRO A 184 12.54 13.91 15.81
CA PRO A 184 11.40 13.30 16.49
C PRO A 184 10.07 14.08 16.30
N ARG A 185 10.14 15.41 16.10
CA ARG A 185 8.95 16.22 15.81
C ARG A 185 8.39 15.94 14.40
N LEU A 186 9.24 15.48 13.46
CA LEU A 186 8.86 15.05 12.10
C LEU A 186 8.15 13.69 12.06
N ILE A 187 8.37 12.80 13.04
CA ILE A 187 7.76 11.45 13.07
C ILE A 187 6.77 11.31 14.23
N GLN A 188 6.13 12.39 14.67
CA GLN A 188 5.06 12.25 15.65
C GLN A 188 4.00 11.30 15.10
N VAL A 189 3.83 10.17 15.78
CA VAL A 189 2.93 9.06 15.42
C VAL A 189 1.51 9.57 15.14
N ILE A 190 1.10 10.67 15.79
CA ILE A 190 -0.18 11.32 15.54
C ILE A 190 -0.32 11.85 14.10
N ASN A 191 0.75 12.36 13.50
CA ASN A 191 0.75 12.85 12.12
C ASN A 191 0.80 11.70 11.11
N LEU A 192 1.45 10.59 11.49
CA LEU A 192 1.53 9.36 10.68
C LEU A 192 0.19 8.59 10.67
N LEU A 193 -0.50 8.51 11.81
CA LEU A 193 -1.75 7.77 11.94
C LEU A 193 -2.99 8.60 11.59
N PHE A 194 -2.92 9.94 11.72
CA PHE A 194 -4.06 10.83 11.54
C PHE A 194 -3.76 12.03 10.61
N PRO A 195 -3.63 11.81 9.29
CA PRO A 195 -3.24 12.85 8.33
C PRO A 195 -4.17 14.07 8.30
N SER A 196 -5.48 13.86 8.45
CA SER A 196 -6.45 14.97 8.50
C SER A 196 -6.32 15.81 9.76
N LEU A 197 -5.93 15.20 10.89
CA LEU A 197 -5.68 15.91 12.14
C LEU A 197 -4.40 16.75 12.04
N ALA A 198 -3.37 16.24 11.36
CA ALA A 198 -2.18 17.01 11.06
C ALA A 198 -2.50 18.25 10.19
N LYS A 199 -3.39 18.13 9.20
CA LYS A 199 -3.87 19.28 8.39
C LYS A 199 -4.62 20.30 9.26
N PHE A 200 -5.44 19.83 10.19
CA PHE A 200 -6.20 20.67 11.11
C PHE A 200 -5.32 21.39 12.12
N HIS A 201 -4.37 20.70 12.76
CA HIS A 201 -3.39 21.32 13.66
C HIS A 201 -2.54 22.37 12.95
N ARG A 202 -2.21 22.15 11.67
CA ARG A 202 -1.53 23.15 10.83
C ARG A 202 -2.41 24.37 10.56
N PHE A 203 -3.68 24.16 10.21
CA PHE A 203 -4.63 25.26 10.02
C PHE A 203 -4.74 26.14 11.27
N LEU A 204 -4.68 25.53 12.45
CA LEU A 204 -4.67 26.23 13.74
C LEU A 204 -3.29 26.78 14.16
N GLY A 205 -2.23 26.59 13.37
CA GLY A 205 -0.87 27.02 13.73
C GLY A 205 -0.24 26.26 14.91
N ILE A 206 -0.86 25.16 15.36
CA ILE A 206 -0.44 24.38 16.53
C ILE A 206 0.84 23.60 16.23
N THR A 207 1.03 23.14 14.99
CA THR A 207 2.22 22.41 14.58
C THR A 207 3.29 23.34 14.01
N GLN A 208 4.54 23.20 14.44
CA GLN A 208 5.72 23.86 13.85
C GLN A 208 6.10 23.29 12.46
N SER A 209 5.13 22.86 11.65
CA SER A 209 5.39 22.19 10.37
C SER A 209 6.21 23.05 9.40
N ALA A 210 6.10 24.38 9.48
CA ALA A 210 6.90 25.30 8.69
C ALA A 210 8.39 25.20 9.03
N LYS A 211 8.73 25.18 10.33
CA LYS A 211 10.12 25.01 10.81
C LYS A 211 10.69 23.66 10.37
N THR A 212 9.89 22.60 10.49
CA THR A 212 10.23 21.27 10.01
C THR A 212 10.59 21.21 8.52
N ILE A 213 9.81 21.89 7.67
CA ILE A 213 10.09 21.95 6.21
C ILE A 213 11.35 22.76 5.94
N GLU A 214 11.54 23.84 6.69
CA GLU A 214 12.74 24.67 6.60
C GLU A 214 14.00 23.88 6.95
N ASP A 215 13.97 23.12 8.06
CA ASP A 215 15.09 22.27 8.49
C ASP A 215 15.41 21.18 7.46
N ALA A 216 14.38 20.54 6.88
CA ALA A 216 14.56 19.54 5.82
C ALA A 216 15.20 20.13 4.54
N ARG A 217 14.79 21.35 4.15
CA ARG A 217 15.36 22.08 3.01
C ARG A 217 16.76 22.59 3.29
N GLU A 218 17.05 23.04 4.50
CA GLU A 218 18.41 23.41 4.89
C GLU A 218 19.32 22.18 4.82
N PHE A 219 18.85 21.02 5.27
CA PHE A 219 19.65 19.81 5.18
C PHE A 219 19.93 19.39 3.73
N GLU A 220 18.94 19.50 2.84
CA GLU A 220 19.12 19.31 1.40
C GLU A 220 20.24 20.18 0.84
N ARG A 221 20.25 21.47 1.17
CA ARG A 221 21.28 22.42 0.72
C ARG A 221 22.65 22.11 1.28
N ILE A 222 22.72 21.66 2.54
CA ILE A 222 23.99 21.23 3.16
C ILE A 222 24.57 20.05 2.38
N VAL A 223 23.73 19.05 2.11
CA VAL A 223 24.13 17.87 1.35
C VAL A 223 24.52 18.21 -0.08
N ASP A 224 23.78 19.08 -0.77
CA ASP A 224 24.14 19.52 -2.11
C ASP A 224 25.51 20.22 -2.14
N LYS A 225 25.80 21.08 -1.17
CA LYS A 225 27.12 21.72 -1.05
C LYS A 225 28.22 20.70 -0.86
N GLU A 226 27.97 19.66 -0.05
CA GLU A 226 28.95 18.61 0.17
C GLU A 226 29.16 17.77 -1.09
N ILE A 227 28.10 17.42 -1.82
CA ILE A 227 28.20 16.73 -3.11
C ILE A 227 29.01 17.57 -4.11
N GLU A 228 28.74 18.87 -4.23
CA GLU A 228 29.49 19.76 -5.13
C GLU A 228 30.96 19.89 -4.74
N HIS A 229 31.27 19.94 -3.44
CA HIS A 229 32.64 19.94 -2.95
C HIS A 229 33.39 18.66 -3.37
N HIS A 230 32.76 17.50 -3.20
CA HIS A 230 33.33 16.21 -3.62
C HIS A 230 33.48 16.12 -5.13
N LYS A 231 32.52 16.60 -5.92
CA LYS A 231 32.64 16.65 -7.39
C LYS A 231 33.88 17.41 -7.86
N GLN A 232 34.25 18.50 -7.18
CA GLN A 232 35.42 19.31 -7.54
C GLN A 232 36.76 18.63 -7.22
N GLN A 233 36.77 17.73 -6.25
CA GLN A 233 37.97 17.08 -5.74
C GLN A 233 38.04 15.58 -6.06
N LEU A 234 37.05 15.07 -6.81
CA LEU A 234 36.88 13.65 -7.08
C LEU A 234 38.09 13.07 -7.78
N ASN A 235 38.70 12.06 -7.15
CA ASN A 235 39.68 11.20 -7.78
C ASN A 235 39.03 9.82 -8.07
N PRO A 236 38.70 9.49 -9.33
CA PRO A 236 38.04 8.22 -9.65
C PRO A 236 38.83 6.97 -9.27
N SER A 237 40.14 7.10 -9.02
CA SER A 237 41.00 5.98 -8.61
C SER A 237 41.08 5.78 -7.09
N ASP A 238 40.59 6.73 -6.31
CA ASP A 238 40.66 6.72 -4.85
C ASP A 238 39.30 7.11 -4.24
N ILE A 239 38.47 6.11 -3.99
CA ILE A 239 37.12 6.30 -3.43
C ILE A 239 37.23 6.33 -1.90
N GLN A 240 37.05 7.52 -1.31
CA GLN A 240 37.25 7.72 0.14
C GLN A 240 35.95 7.68 0.95
N ASN A 241 34.82 7.91 0.31
CA ASN A 241 33.51 7.99 0.97
C ASN A 241 32.38 7.58 0.02
N TYR A 242 31.16 7.52 0.57
CA TYR A 242 29.98 7.11 -0.20
C TYR A 242 29.66 8.06 -1.37
N ILE A 243 29.88 9.37 -1.20
CA ILE A 243 29.64 10.37 -2.25
C ILE A 243 30.54 10.08 -3.45
N ASP A 244 31.84 9.91 -3.23
CA ASP A 244 32.81 9.62 -4.30
C ASP A 244 32.43 8.37 -5.06
N GLY A 245 32.15 7.28 -4.34
CA GLY A 245 31.79 6.01 -4.96
C GLY A 245 30.53 6.13 -5.81
N TYR A 246 29.54 6.90 -5.34
CA TYR A 246 28.31 7.12 -6.10
C TYR A 246 28.56 7.99 -7.34
N LEU A 247 29.36 9.04 -7.23
CA LEU A 247 29.69 9.92 -8.35
C LEU A 247 30.45 9.16 -9.45
N VAL A 248 31.40 8.30 -9.09
CA VAL A 248 32.12 7.42 -10.02
C VAL A 248 31.15 6.46 -10.71
N GLU A 249 30.30 5.75 -9.96
CA GLU A 249 29.31 4.82 -10.54
C GLU A 249 28.33 5.54 -11.48
N MET A 250 27.92 6.77 -11.12
CA MET A 250 27.03 7.59 -11.93
C MET A 250 27.68 7.98 -13.27
N ASP A 251 28.94 8.43 -13.26
CA ASP A 251 29.71 8.77 -14.46
C ASP A 251 29.98 7.54 -15.34
N GLU A 252 30.34 6.40 -14.76
CA GLU A 252 30.54 5.15 -15.50
C GLU A 252 29.29 4.69 -16.24
N ARG A 253 28.12 4.82 -15.60
CA ARG A 253 26.83 4.44 -16.21
C ARG A 253 26.42 5.37 -17.34
N GLU A 254 26.66 6.67 -17.16
CA GLU A 254 26.44 7.66 -18.21
C GLU A 254 27.29 7.34 -19.45
N LYS A 255 28.57 7.00 -19.26
CA LYS A 255 29.48 6.55 -20.33
C LYS A 255 29.00 5.26 -21.02
N ARG A 256 28.30 4.37 -20.31
CA ARG A 256 27.71 3.14 -20.86
C ARG A 256 26.33 3.36 -21.51
N ASN A 257 25.81 4.59 -21.55
CA ASN A 257 24.43 4.92 -21.98
C ASN A 257 23.35 4.14 -21.20
N GLU A 258 23.62 3.81 -19.94
CA GLU A 258 22.66 3.15 -19.07
C GLU A 258 21.75 4.21 -18.43
N ILE A 259 20.54 4.39 -18.96
CA ILE A 259 19.50 5.23 -18.33
C ILE A 259 19.05 4.50 -17.04
N GLY A 260 19.74 4.77 -15.93
CA GLY A 260 19.60 4.04 -14.67
C GLY A 260 18.97 4.83 -13.52
N SER A 261 18.95 4.21 -12.34
CA SER A 261 18.47 4.83 -11.10
C SER A 261 19.45 5.84 -10.47
N PHE A 262 20.67 5.97 -10.99
CA PHE A 262 21.71 6.80 -10.40
C PHE A 262 21.55 8.25 -10.82
N LYS A 263 20.95 9.05 -9.93
CA LYS A 263 20.71 10.49 -10.14
C LYS A 263 21.18 11.29 -8.94
N HIS A 264 21.50 12.57 -9.17
CA HIS A 264 21.86 13.53 -8.12
C HIS A 264 20.83 13.57 -6.99
N ALA A 265 19.54 13.64 -7.33
CA ALA A 265 18.45 13.66 -6.34
C ALA A 265 18.47 12.43 -5.42
N ILE A 266 18.76 11.25 -5.98
CA ILE A 266 18.81 9.99 -5.22
C ILE A 266 20.07 9.93 -4.36
N LEU A 267 21.21 10.47 -4.81
CA LEU A 267 22.41 10.62 -3.99
C LEU A 267 22.14 11.51 -2.78
N ASN A 268 21.57 12.71 -3.00
CA ASN A 268 21.24 13.63 -1.92
C ASN A 268 20.31 12.95 -0.89
N SER A 269 19.23 12.32 -1.35
CA SER A 269 18.32 11.63 -0.44
C SER A 269 18.96 10.43 0.26
N ASN A 270 19.85 9.68 -0.38
CA ASN A 270 20.64 8.62 0.27
C ASN A 270 21.49 9.15 1.44
N ILE A 271 22.22 10.24 1.21
CA ILE A 271 23.08 10.87 2.22
C ILE A 271 22.23 11.33 3.41
N ARG A 272 21.14 12.06 3.14
CA ARG A 272 20.21 12.51 4.19
C ARG A 272 19.66 11.32 4.98
N MET A 273 19.31 10.24 4.28
CA MET A 273 18.82 9.02 4.91
C MET A 273 19.88 8.41 5.84
N PHE A 274 21.07 8.09 5.32
CA PHE A 274 22.13 7.48 6.12
C PHE A 274 22.48 8.30 7.34
N PHE A 275 22.60 9.62 7.18
CA PHE A 275 22.85 10.52 8.28
C PHE A 275 21.78 10.42 9.36
N VAL A 276 20.49 10.50 9.00
CA VAL A 276 19.40 10.47 9.98
C VAL A 276 19.22 9.08 10.62
N ALA A 277 19.17 8.00 9.82
CA ALA A 277 18.97 6.65 10.34
C ALA A 277 20.13 6.18 11.19
N GLY A 278 21.36 6.45 10.76
CA GLY A 278 22.57 6.06 11.47
C GLY A 278 22.78 6.80 12.79
N SER A 279 22.10 7.95 12.97
CA SER A 279 22.35 8.84 14.10
C SER A 279 21.26 8.80 15.16
N GLU A 280 20.03 9.17 14.79
CA GLU A 280 18.99 9.38 15.80
C GLU A 280 18.62 8.08 16.53
N THR A 281 18.62 6.95 15.82
CA THR A 281 18.27 5.65 16.39
C THR A 281 19.31 5.16 17.41
N VAL A 282 20.60 5.35 17.10
CA VAL A 282 21.71 4.97 17.97
C VAL A 282 21.79 5.93 19.16
N LYS A 283 21.70 7.24 18.93
CA LYS A 283 21.61 8.26 20.00
C LYS A 283 20.49 7.92 20.98
N THR A 284 19.28 7.67 20.49
CA THR A 284 18.12 7.33 21.33
C THR A 284 18.39 6.05 22.14
N THR A 285 19.00 5.04 21.54
CA THR A 285 19.36 3.79 22.22
C THR A 285 20.37 4.03 23.35
N LEU A 286 21.39 4.85 23.11
CA LEU A 286 22.40 5.22 24.11
C LEU A 286 21.79 6.08 25.23
N SER A 287 20.94 7.05 24.91
CA SER A 287 20.22 7.85 25.91
C SER A 287 19.38 6.96 26.84
N TRP A 288 18.68 5.95 26.28
CA TRP A 288 17.98 4.96 27.09
C TRP A 288 18.93 4.10 27.94
N LEU A 289 20.07 3.68 27.38
CA LEU A 289 21.08 2.94 28.13
C LEU A 289 21.55 3.73 29.35
N PHE A 290 22.04 4.97 29.16
CA PHE A 290 22.53 5.82 30.24
C PHE A 290 21.47 6.13 31.28
N LYS A 291 20.24 6.42 30.84
CA LYS A 291 19.09 6.64 31.75
C LYS A 291 18.74 5.39 32.56
N MET A 292 18.83 4.20 31.98
CA MET A 292 18.50 2.97 32.69
C MET A 292 19.59 2.56 33.68
N ILE A 293 20.86 2.67 33.31
CA ILE A 293 21.96 2.32 34.21
C ILE A 293 22.11 3.32 35.37
N SER A 294 21.77 4.60 35.16
CA SER A 294 21.77 5.60 36.24
C SER A 294 20.71 5.33 37.31
N VAL A 295 19.59 4.70 36.93
CA VAL A 295 18.53 4.26 37.85
C VAL A 295 18.82 2.88 38.45
N ARG A 296 19.49 1.99 37.70
CA ARG A 296 19.77 0.59 38.09
C ARG A 296 21.25 0.40 38.41
N LYS A 297 21.70 0.95 39.54
CA LYS A 297 23.12 0.91 39.96
C LYS A 297 23.71 -0.50 40.01
N GLU A 298 22.96 -1.50 40.47
CA GLU A 298 23.40 -2.90 40.47
C GLU A 298 23.77 -3.42 39.06
N VAL A 299 23.06 -2.95 38.02
CA VAL A 299 23.34 -3.33 36.62
C VAL A 299 24.59 -2.61 36.16
N GLN A 300 24.73 -1.31 36.49
CA GLN A 300 25.91 -0.51 36.19
C GLN A 300 27.18 -1.13 36.79
N GLU A 301 27.16 -1.49 38.08
CA GLU A 301 28.30 -2.10 38.79
C GLU A 301 28.71 -3.42 38.16
N LYS A 302 27.76 -4.27 37.76
CA LYS A 302 28.06 -5.55 37.09
C LYS A 302 28.65 -5.35 35.70
N VAL A 303 28.18 -4.36 34.94
CA VAL A 303 28.77 -4.01 33.63
C VAL A 303 30.19 -3.47 33.82
N GLN A 304 30.39 -2.57 34.79
CA GLN A 304 31.73 -2.03 35.11
C GLN A 304 32.69 -3.14 35.53
N LYS A 305 32.26 -4.04 36.42
CA LYS A 305 33.07 -5.18 36.83
C LYS A 305 33.46 -6.07 35.64
N GLU A 306 32.52 -6.39 34.76
CA GLU A 306 32.84 -7.20 33.57
C GLU A 306 33.79 -6.47 32.61
N ILE A 307 33.66 -5.15 32.46
CA ILE A 307 34.61 -4.32 31.70
C ILE A 307 36.01 -4.38 32.36
N ASP A 308 36.10 -4.17 33.67
CA ASP A 308 37.37 -4.20 34.42
C ASP A 308 38.04 -5.59 34.33
N ASP A 309 37.26 -6.67 34.43
CA ASP A 309 37.75 -8.05 34.39
C ASP A 309 38.27 -8.46 32.98
N VAL A 310 37.64 -7.97 31.90
CA VAL A 310 37.95 -8.40 30.51
C VAL A 310 38.86 -7.41 29.77
N VAL A 311 38.57 -6.11 29.89
CA VAL A 311 39.26 -5.04 29.16
C VAL A 311 40.36 -4.42 30.02
N GLY A 312 40.07 -4.21 31.31
CA GLY A 312 40.95 -3.47 32.22
C GLY A 312 40.94 -1.97 31.94
N LYS A 313 41.92 -1.25 32.50
CA LYS A 313 42.02 0.22 32.43
C LYS A 313 43.08 0.76 31.46
N GLU A 314 43.93 -0.12 30.93
CA GLU A 314 45.11 0.26 30.13
C GLU A 314 44.82 0.43 28.64
N ARG A 315 43.65 -0.02 28.16
CA ARG A 315 43.29 0.00 26.74
C ARG A 315 41.82 0.31 26.51
N MET A 316 41.52 0.83 25.33
CA MET A 316 40.16 0.98 24.84
C MET A 316 39.50 -0.39 24.57
N PRO A 317 38.18 -0.52 24.81
CA PRO A 317 37.42 -1.70 24.40
C PRO A 317 37.51 -1.96 22.89
N SER A 318 37.57 -3.22 22.50
CA SER A 318 37.60 -3.68 21.10
C SER A 318 36.37 -4.51 20.76
N TRP A 319 36.05 -4.65 19.47
CA TRP A 319 34.91 -5.47 19.07
C TRP A 319 35.08 -6.97 19.44
N SER A 320 36.32 -7.46 19.49
CA SER A 320 36.65 -8.82 19.92
C SER A 320 36.28 -9.11 21.38
N ASP A 321 36.28 -8.10 22.25
CA ASP A 321 35.98 -8.27 23.68
C ASP A 321 34.52 -8.70 23.91
N ARG A 322 33.62 -8.35 22.98
CA ARG A 322 32.18 -8.66 23.03
C ARG A 322 31.90 -10.15 23.30
N ALA A 323 32.71 -11.06 22.76
CA ALA A 323 32.54 -12.50 22.96
C ALA A 323 32.78 -12.95 24.41
N GLN A 324 33.59 -12.18 25.15
CA GLN A 324 33.96 -12.43 26.54
C GLN A 324 33.13 -11.59 27.53
N MET A 325 32.22 -10.75 27.03
CA MET A 325 31.39 -9.85 27.85
C MET A 325 29.88 -10.15 27.71
N PRO A 326 29.43 -11.37 28.08
CA PRO A 326 28.04 -11.79 27.90
C PRO A 326 27.04 -10.95 28.70
N TYR A 327 27.42 -10.43 29.88
CA TYR A 327 26.51 -9.63 30.71
C TYR A 327 26.27 -8.25 30.08
N THR A 328 27.33 -7.58 29.62
CA THR A 328 27.27 -6.31 28.90
C THR A 328 26.49 -6.46 27.61
N GLN A 329 26.71 -7.54 26.86
CA GLN A 329 25.92 -7.84 25.66
C GLN A 329 24.43 -8.07 25.99
N ALA A 330 24.13 -8.74 27.11
CA ALA A 330 22.76 -8.92 27.57
C ALA A 330 22.10 -7.59 27.96
N VAL A 331 22.83 -6.67 28.58
CA VAL A 331 22.35 -5.31 28.90
C VAL A 331 22.06 -4.53 27.63
N VAL A 332 22.97 -4.51 26.65
CA VAL A 332 22.74 -3.84 25.35
C VAL A 332 21.49 -4.41 24.66
N ASN A 333 21.35 -5.74 24.61
CA ASN A 333 20.17 -6.40 24.03
C ASN A 333 18.89 -6.05 24.80
N LYS A 334 18.95 -5.97 26.13
CA LYS A 334 17.81 -5.63 26.99
C LYS A 334 17.36 -4.18 26.77
N ILE A 335 18.30 -3.26 26.59
CA ILE A 335 17.99 -1.85 26.30
C ILE A 335 17.37 -1.70 24.92
N GLN A 336 17.90 -2.34 23.87
CA GLN A 336 17.25 -2.28 22.55
C GLN A 336 15.82 -2.81 22.59
N ARG A 337 15.58 -3.90 23.34
CA ARG A 337 14.24 -4.47 23.54
C ARG A 337 13.31 -3.53 24.35
N TRP A 338 13.82 -2.86 25.38
CA TRP A 338 13.03 -1.95 26.22
C TRP A 338 12.76 -0.61 25.57
N ALA A 339 13.78 0.01 24.97
CA ALA A 339 13.67 1.29 24.29
C ALA A 339 12.70 1.20 23.10
N SER A 340 12.69 0.06 22.38
CA SER A 340 11.82 -0.18 21.23
C SER A 340 11.76 1.05 20.31
N VAL A 341 12.94 1.55 19.91
CA VAL A 341 13.12 2.88 19.28
C VAL A 341 12.25 3.07 18.03
N VAL A 342 11.98 1.99 17.28
CA VAL A 342 11.08 1.99 16.12
C VAL A 342 9.99 0.93 16.34
N PRO A 343 9.00 1.18 17.22
CA PRO A 343 8.11 0.14 17.74
C PRO A 343 7.11 -0.37 16.70
N LEU A 344 6.78 0.43 15.69
CA LEU A 344 5.86 0.08 14.61
C LEU A 344 6.56 -0.36 13.32
N ASN A 345 7.90 -0.45 13.35
CA ASN A 345 8.74 -0.59 12.16
C ASN A 345 8.45 0.54 11.13
N LEU A 346 9.14 0.50 9.99
CA LEU A 346 8.77 1.31 8.84
C LEU A 346 7.63 0.59 8.10
N PRO A 347 6.52 1.28 7.75
CA PRO A 347 5.39 0.65 7.11
C PRO A 347 5.78 -0.09 5.83
N ARG A 348 5.09 -1.22 5.62
CA ARG A 348 5.17 -2.03 4.41
C ARG A 348 3.85 -1.95 3.68
N ASN A 349 3.89 -2.11 2.37
CA ASN A 349 2.71 -2.00 1.54
C ASN A 349 2.26 -3.35 1.01
N LEU A 350 0.97 -3.62 1.14
CA LEU A 350 0.25 -4.62 0.38
C LEU A 350 -0.96 -3.92 -0.26
N LYS A 351 -0.76 -3.25 -1.39
CA LYS A 351 -1.83 -2.52 -2.09
C LYS A 351 -2.54 -3.44 -3.08
N LEU A 352 -3.87 -3.46 -3.01
CA LEU A 352 -4.72 -3.68 -4.18
C LEU A 352 -5.49 -2.38 -4.46
N GLY A 353 -4.81 -1.42 -5.12
CA GLY A 353 -5.33 -0.08 -5.36
C GLY A 353 -5.42 0.79 -4.10
N PHE A 354 -6.53 1.53 -3.91
CA PHE A 354 -6.73 2.41 -2.75
C PHE A 354 -7.42 1.75 -1.55
N ARG A 355 -7.65 0.43 -1.57
CA ARG A 355 -8.51 -0.23 -0.57
C ARG A 355 -7.75 -1.08 0.45
N PRO A 356 -8.16 -1.01 1.72
CA PRO A 356 -7.89 -2.07 2.70
C PRO A 356 -8.36 -3.41 2.17
N VAL A 357 -7.51 -4.43 2.19
CA VAL A 357 -7.94 -5.81 1.94
C VAL A 357 -7.36 -6.72 3.01
N VAL A 358 -8.19 -7.57 3.58
CA VAL A 358 -7.76 -8.69 4.43
C VAL A 358 -7.65 -9.91 3.54
N ILE A 359 -6.45 -10.47 3.40
CA ILE A 359 -6.21 -11.67 2.60
C ILE A 359 -6.20 -12.88 3.52
N LEU A 360 -7.18 -13.77 3.35
CA LEU A 360 -7.17 -15.08 3.99
C LEU A 360 -6.23 -15.98 3.19
N ASN A 361 -5.13 -16.39 3.79
CA ASN A 361 -4.06 -17.13 3.10
C ASN A 361 -3.86 -18.56 3.63
N ASP A 362 -4.49 -18.93 4.75
CA ASP A 362 -4.42 -20.26 5.31
C ASP A 362 -5.74 -21.01 5.17
N TRP A 363 -5.65 -22.34 5.03
CA TRP A 363 -6.79 -23.22 4.80
C TRP A 363 -7.84 -23.14 5.90
N ASN A 364 -7.43 -23.00 7.17
CA ASN A 364 -8.36 -22.99 8.30
C ASN A 364 -9.17 -21.70 8.32
N SER A 365 -8.53 -20.54 8.14
CA SER A 365 -9.21 -19.25 8.06
C SER A 365 -10.09 -19.15 6.81
N ILE A 366 -9.65 -19.68 5.66
CA ILE A 366 -10.48 -19.75 4.45
C ILE A 366 -11.72 -20.60 4.73
N LYS A 367 -11.54 -21.82 5.25
CA LYS A 367 -12.64 -22.74 5.54
C LYS A 367 -13.61 -22.17 6.57
N GLU A 368 -13.10 -21.56 7.64
CA GLU A 368 -13.90 -20.87 8.65
C GLU A 368 -14.67 -19.70 8.03
N ALA A 369 -14.01 -18.90 7.18
CA ALA A 369 -14.66 -17.77 6.54
C ALA A 369 -15.79 -18.18 5.60
N PHE A 370 -15.59 -19.22 4.79
CA PHE A 370 -16.63 -19.75 3.91
C PHE A 370 -17.78 -20.44 4.66
N SER A 371 -17.62 -20.74 5.95
CA SER A 371 -18.66 -21.33 6.79
C SER A 371 -19.61 -20.30 7.43
N LYS A 372 -19.26 -19.01 7.41
CA LYS A 372 -20.04 -17.93 8.05
C LYS A 372 -20.75 -17.09 6.99
N ASP A 373 -22.07 -16.99 7.08
CA ASP A 373 -22.90 -16.25 6.10
C ASP A 373 -22.56 -14.76 6.04
N GLU A 374 -22.05 -14.18 7.14
CA GLU A 374 -21.77 -12.75 7.30
C GLU A 374 -20.61 -12.25 6.42
N ILE A 375 -19.70 -13.15 6.05
CA ILE A 375 -18.48 -12.84 5.27
C ILE A 375 -18.54 -13.34 3.83
N LEU A 376 -19.61 -14.04 3.46
CA LEU A 376 -19.93 -14.39 2.06
C LEU A 376 -20.54 -13.22 1.27
N GLY A 377 -20.72 -12.05 1.91
CA GLY A 377 -21.20 -10.84 1.27
C GLY A 377 -20.24 -10.33 0.19
N ARG A 378 -20.80 -9.89 -0.95
CA ARG A 378 -20.01 -9.32 -2.04
C ARG A 378 -19.95 -7.80 -1.89
N PRO A 379 -18.78 -7.16 -1.97
CA PRO A 379 -18.72 -5.72 -1.85
C PRO A 379 -19.50 -5.08 -3.00
N LYS A 380 -20.39 -4.14 -2.68
CA LYS A 380 -21.23 -3.44 -3.67
C LYS A 380 -20.40 -2.67 -4.69
N GLU A 381 -19.19 -2.32 -4.31
CA GLU A 381 -18.25 -1.57 -5.11
C GLU A 381 -17.23 -2.48 -5.84
N MET A 382 -17.38 -3.81 -5.75
CA MET A 382 -16.60 -4.83 -6.45
C MET A 382 -17.38 -5.38 -7.66
N VAL A 383 -18.70 -5.19 -7.68
CA VAL A 383 -19.52 -5.34 -8.89
C VAL A 383 -19.95 -3.95 -9.32
N VAL A 384 -19.87 -3.67 -10.61
CA VAL A 384 -19.75 -2.30 -11.07
C VAL A 384 -21.05 -1.50 -10.92
N GLU A 385 -21.19 -0.86 -9.77
CA GLU A 385 -22.18 0.16 -9.48
C GLU A 385 -21.98 1.33 -10.47
N GLY A 386 -22.78 1.36 -11.55
CA GLY A 386 -22.76 2.39 -12.59
C GLY A 386 -22.43 1.92 -14.02
N LEU A 387 -21.96 0.68 -14.24
CA LEU A 387 -21.75 0.13 -15.61
C LEU A 387 -23.01 -0.54 -16.16
N VAL A 388 -23.76 -1.25 -15.30
CA VAL A 388 -24.99 -1.99 -15.65
C VAL A 388 -26.22 -1.28 -15.09
N ARG A 389 -27.31 -1.21 -15.87
CA ARG A 389 -28.60 -0.68 -15.43
C ARG A 389 -29.21 -1.55 -14.33
N TYR A 390 -28.98 -2.87 -14.40
CA TYR A 390 -29.54 -3.84 -13.45
C TYR A 390 -28.46 -4.46 -12.56
N ASN A 391 -28.27 -3.96 -11.34
CA ASN A 391 -27.21 -4.42 -10.42
C ASN A 391 -27.62 -5.56 -9.47
N HIS A 392 -28.56 -6.42 -9.88
CA HIS A 392 -29.18 -7.46 -9.04
C HIS A 392 -29.04 -8.86 -9.64
N SER A 393 -27.79 -9.25 -9.94
CA SER A 393 -27.45 -10.54 -10.54
C SER A 393 -26.98 -11.55 -9.49
N LEU A 394 -26.91 -12.83 -9.85
CA LEU A 394 -26.22 -13.85 -9.04
C LEU A 394 -24.75 -13.50 -8.74
N ILE A 395 -24.17 -12.54 -9.48
CA ILE A 395 -22.80 -12.06 -9.33
C ILE A 395 -22.71 -10.91 -8.30
N SER A 396 -23.75 -10.10 -8.13
CA SER A 396 -23.78 -8.95 -7.19
C SER A 396 -24.59 -9.18 -5.92
N GLU A 397 -25.58 -10.06 -5.96
CA GLU A 397 -26.50 -10.29 -4.84
C GLU A 397 -25.83 -11.04 -3.67
N SER A 398 -26.30 -10.80 -2.45
CA SER A 398 -25.82 -11.49 -1.23
C SER A 398 -26.96 -11.79 -0.25
N GLY A 399 -26.71 -12.65 0.74
CA GLY A 399 -27.69 -13.02 1.76
C GLY A 399 -28.81 -13.93 1.24
N ASN A 400 -30.01 -13.82 1.83
CA ASN A 400 -31.13 -14.72 1.53
C ASN A 400 -31.63 -14.60 0.09
N SER A 401 -31.64 -13.39 -0.48
CA SER A 401 -31.97 -13.16 -1.90
C SER A 401 -31.07 -13.99 -2.81
N TRP A 402 -29.76 -13.95 -2.59
CA TRP A 402 -28.81 -14.79 -3.33
C TRP A 402 -29.05 -16.29 -3.13
N LYS A 403 -29.32 -16.74 -1.89
CA LYS A 403 -29.60 -18.16 -1.61
C LYS A 403 -30.87 -18.66 -2.31
N GLU A 404 -31.90 -17.83 -2.41
CA GLU A 404 -33.15 -18.13 -3.10
C GLU A 404 -32.95 -18.14 -4.62
N GLN A 405 -32.35 -17.09 -5.16
CA GLN A 405 -32.01 -16.97 -6.59
C GLN A 405 -31.11 -18.12 -7.04
N ARG A 406 -30.06 -18.43 -6.28
CA ARG A 406 -29.16 -19.56 -6.57
C ARG A 406 -29.91 -20.88 -6.60
N ARG A 407 -30.73 -21.18 -5.59
CA ARG A 407 -31.50 -22.43 -5.54
C ARG A 407 -32.47 -22.54 -6.71
N PHE A 408 -33.16 -21.45 -7.03
CA PHE A 408 -34.02 -21.35 -8.19
C PHE A 408 -33.24 -21.67 -9.47
N VAL A 409 -32.15 -20.95 -9.75
CA VAL A 409 -31.34 -21.14 -10.96
C VAL A 409 -30.86 -22.57 -11.11
N PHE A 410 -30.31 -23.18 -10.06
CA PHE A 410 -29.83 -24.57 -10.14
C PHE A 410 -30.96 -25.57 -10.39
N ARG A 411 -32.13 -25.37 -9.78
CA ARG A 411 -33.30 -26.23 -10.00
C ARG A 411 -33.78 -26.09 -11.44
N THR A 412 -34.04 -24.86 -11.89
CA THR A 412 -34.56 -24.55 -13.23
C THR A 412 -33.60 -25.01 -14.32
N LEU A 413 -32.30 -24.73 -14.21
CA LEU A 413 -31.31 -25.21 -15.19
C LEU A 413 -31.29 -26.75 -15.25
N ARG A 414 -31.36 -27.44 -14.11
CA ARG A 414 -31.39 -28.91 -14.07
C ARG A 414 -32.68 -29.47 -14.68
N GLU A 415 -33.81 -28.81 -14.49
CA GLU A 415 -35.09 -29.15 -15.14
C GLU A 415 -34.98 -29.00 -16.66
N LEU A 416 -34.38 -27.91 -17.14
CA LEU A 416 -34.08 -27.62 -18.55
C LEU A 416 -32.99 -28.50 -19.17
N GLY A 417 -32.43 -29.45 -18.43
CA GLY A 417 -31.48 -30.43 -18.97
C GLY A 417 -30.02 -30.17 -18.64
N PHE A 418 -29.66 -29.12 -17.90
CA PHE A 418 -28.28 -28.86 -17.49
C PHE A 418 -27.72 -30.04 -16.67
N GLY A 419 -26.64 -30.64 -17.15
CA GLY A 419 -26.04 -31.85 -16.56
C GLY A 419 -26.83 -33.14 -16.79
N LYS A 420 -27.79 -33.16 -17.74
CA LYS A 420 -28.55 -34.34 -18.18
C LYS A 420 -28.24 -34.66 -19.65
N GLN A 421 -28.69 -35.83 -20.13
CA GLN A 421 -28.50 -36.28 -21.52
C GLN A 421 -29.08 -35.33 -22.58
N VAL A 422 -30.13 -34.56 -22.27
CA VAL A 422 -30.69 -33.56 -23.19
C VAL A 422 -29.63 -32.52 -23.58
N MET A 423 -28.81 -32.07 -22.62
CA MET A 423 -27.71 -31.14 -22.90
C MET A 423 -26.61 -31.78 -23.76
N GLU A 424 -26.40 -33.09 -23.63
CA GLU A 424 -25.44 -33.82 -24.46
C GLU A 424 -25.81 -33.76 -25.94
N SER A 425 -27.12 -33.89 -26.27
CA SER A 425 -27.60 -33.74 -27.64
C SER A 425 -27.32 -32.33 -28.17
N ASN A 426 -27.66 -31.29 -27.41
CA ASN A 426 -27.43 -29.91 -27.82
C ASN A 426 -25.94 -29.60 -28.04
N ILE A 427 -25.07 -30.13 -27.16
CA ILE A 427 -23.62 -29.99 -27.31
C ILE A 427 -23.13 -30.70 -28.58
N LYS A 428 -23.61 -31.92 -28.86
CA LYS A 428 -23.25 -32.65 -30.09
C LYS A 428 -23.71 -31.91 -31.35
N ASP A 429 -24.91 -31.35 -31.32
CA ASP A 429 -25.43 -30.55 -32.42
C ASP A 429 -24.57 -29.29 -32.64
N GLU A 430 -24.19 -28.61 -31.57
CA GLU A 430 -23.31 -27.44 -31.65
C GLU A 430 -21.89 -27.79 -32.11
N ILE A 431 -21.36 -28.96 -31.72
CA ILE A 431 -20.10 -29.50 -32.27
C ILE A 431 -20.22 -29.69 -33.79
N ASN A 432 -21.35 -30.22 -34.28
CA ASN A 432 -21.57 -30.37 -35.72
C ASN A 432 -21.66 -29.02 -36.44
N HIS A 433 -22.17 -27.97 -35.79
CA HIS A 433 -22.11 -26.60 -36.32
C HIS A 433 -20.68 -26.06 -36.36
N PHE A 434 -19.94 -26.21 -35.27
CA PHE A 434 -18.53 -25.80 -35.18
C PHE A 434 -17.66 -26.47 -36.25
N LEU A 435 -17.82 -27.80 -36.45
CA LEU A 435 -17.10 -28.54 -37.49
C LEU A 435 -17.45 -28.09 -38.90
N ARG A 436 -18.71 -27.68 -39.14
CA ARG A 436 -19.11 -27.08 -40.43
C ARG A 436 -18.44 -25.74 -40.67
N GLU A 437 -18.33 -24.89 -39.65
CA GLU A 437 -17.63 -23.60 -39.76
C GLU A 437 -16.13 -23.75 -40.00
N ILE A 438 -15.51 -24.79 -39.43
CA ILE A 438 -14.12 -25.14 -39.74
C ILE A 438 -14.00 -25.57 -41.21
N LYS A 439 -14.87 -26.46 -41.69
CA LYS A 439 -14.83 -26.97 -43.07
C LYS A 439 -15.04 -25.88 -44.13
N LYS A 440 -15.74 -24.78 -43.81
CA LYS A 440 -15.91 -23.64 -44.72
C LYS A 440 -14.62 -22.85 -44.98
N ARG A 441 -13.58 -23.03 -44.17
CA ARG A 441 -12.32 -22.29 -44.26
C ARG A 441 -11.26 -23.17 -44.94
N GLU A 442 -11.29 -23.21 -46.27
CA GLU A 442 -10.32 -23.97 -47.10
C GLU A 442 -9.00 -23.20 -47.22
N ASP A 443 -8.01 -23.50 -46.37
CA ASP A 443 -6.58 -23.10 -46.52
C ASP A 443 -6.12 -21.77 -45.87
N GLY A 444 -6.84 -21.27 -44.86
CA GLY A 444 -6.41 -20.13 -44.04
C GLY A 444 -5.98 -20.52 -42.61
N LEU A 445 -5.15 -19.68 -41.98
CA LEU A 445 -4.92 -19.73 -40.53
C LEU A 445 -6.27 -19.61 -39.80
N ILE A 446 -6.65 -20.65 -39.06
CA ILE A 446 -7.90 -20.67 -38.28
C ILE A 446 -7.63 -20.10 -36.89
N ASP A 447 -8.25 -18.96 -36.59
CA ASP A 447 -8.33 -18.46 -35.23
C ASP A 447 -9.43 -19.22 -34.47
N PHE A 448 -9.02 -20.27 -33.77
CA PHE A 448 -9.93 -21.08 -32.95
C PHE A 448 -10.59 -20.29 -31.82
N CYS A 449 -9.98 -19.21 -31.31
CA CYS A 449 -10.59 -18.41 -30.26
C CYS A 449 -11.89 -17.75 -30.73
N ASN A 450 -11.91 -17.31 -32.00
CA ASN A 450 -13.08 -16.67 -32.61
C ASN A 450 -14.18 -17.67 -33.03
N LEU A 451 -13.86 -18.96 -33.16
CA LEU A 451 -14.84 -20.00 -33.48
C LEU A 451 -15.36 -20.73 -32.23
N LEU A 452 -14.50 -20.94 -31.23
CA LEU A 452 -14.86 -21.65 -30.00
C LEU A 452 -15.80 -20.82 -29.12
N LEU A 453 -15.61 -19.50 -29.04
CA LEU A 453 -16.44 -18.67 -28.19
C LEU A 453 -17.93 -18.66 -28.62
N PRO A 454 -18.28 -18.42 -29.90
CA PRO A 454 -19.66 -18.54 -30.36
C PRO A 454 -20.24 -19.94 -30.15
N SER A 455 -19.42 -20.98 -30.35
CA SER A 455 -19.82 -22.38 -30.15
C SER A 455 -20.18 -22.68 -28.70
N ILE A 456 -19.29 -22.34 -27.76
CA ILE A 456 -19.49 -22.60 -26.33
C ILE A 456 -20.67 -21.80 -25.79
N SER A 457 -20.74 -20.51 -26.13
CA SER A 457 -21.78 -19.62 -25.62
C SER A 457 -23.17 -19.92 -26.20
N ASN A 458 -23.28 -20.52 -27.39
CA ASN A 458 -24.56 -20.96 -27.94
C ASN A 458 -25.24 -22.05 -27.09
N ASN A 459 -24.45 -22.94 -26.48
CA ASN A 459 -24.99 -23.91 -25.53
C ASN A 459 -25.67 -23.23 -24.33
N ILE A 460 -25.15 -22.07 -23.91
CA ILE A 460 -25.78 -21.23 -22.87
C ILE A 460 -26.97 -20.45 -23.43
N CYS A 461 -26.89 -19.93 -24.65
CA CYS A 461 -28.00 -19.23 -25.30
C CYS A 461 -29.23 -20.13 -25.43
N TYR A 462 -29.04 -21.41 -25.75
CA TYR A 462 -30.12 -22.39 -25.78
C TYR A 462 -30.81 -22.53 -24.42
N LEU A 463 -30.03 -22.61 -23.33
CA LEU A 463 -30.59 -22.73 -21.98
C LEU A 463 -31.26 -21.44 -21.49
N VAL A 464 -30.73 -20.28 -21.87
CA VAL A 464 -31.18 -18.98 -21.38
C VAL A 464 -32.34 -18.43 -22.21
N PHE A 465 -32.18 -18.37 -23.53
CA PHE A 465 -33.12 -17.78 -24.49
C PHE A 465 -33.97 -18.83 -25.22
N GLY A 466 -33.68 -20.12 -25.06
CA GLY A 466 -34.40 -21.19 -25.79
C GLY A 466 -34.04 -21.28 -27.27
N GLN A 467 -33.02 -20.55 -27.72
CA GLN A 467 -32.60 -20.53 -29.13
C GLN A 467 -31.08 -20.47 -29.28
N ARG A 468 -30.62 -21.02 -30.41
CA ARG A 468 -29.25 -20.90 -30.91
C ARG A 468 -29.20 -19.73 -31.89
N TYR A 469 -28.11 -18.96 -31.88
CA TYR A 469 -27.86 -17.96 -32.92
C TYR A 469 -26.77 -18.45 -33.88
N ASP A 470 -26.88 -18.08 -35.15
CA ASP A 470 -25.80 -18.31 -36.11
C ASP A 470 -24.54 -17.50 -35.73
N TYR A 471 -23.35 -17.97 -36.09
CA TYR A 471 -22.11 -17.28 -35.71
C TYR A 471 -22.00 -15.90 -36.36
N ASP A 472 -22.69 -15.71 -37.49
CA ASP A 472 -22.77 -14.43 -38.18
C ASP A 472 -23.89 -13.51 -37.68
N ASP A 473 -24.74 -14.00 -36.79
CA ASP A 473 -25.85 -13.23 -36.23
C ASP A 473 -25.33 -11.96 -35.52
N PRO A 474 -25.89 -10.77 -35.80
CA PRO A 474 -25.43 -9.53 -35.19
C PRO A 474 -25.53 -9.50 -33.66
N MET A 475 -26.58 -10.09 -33.08
CA MET A 475 -26.76 -10.19 -31.63
C MET A 475 -25.73 -11.17 -31.04
N LYS A 476 -25.50 -12.31 -31.69
CA LYS A 476 -24.46 -13.28 -31.29
C LYS A 476 -23.08 -12.64 -31.25
N LYS A 477 -22.68 -11.97 -32.33
CA LYS A 477 -21.40 -11.26 -32.43
C LYS A 477 -21.25 -10.20 -31.35
N GLN A 478 -22.31 -9.46 -31.05
CA GLN A 478 -22.28 -8.46 -30.00
C GLN A 478 -22.12 -9.07 -28.60
N MET A 479 -22.85 -10.14 -28.29
CA MET A 479 -22.71 -10.88 -27.02
C MET A 479 -21.29 -11.43 -26.84
N ASP A 480 -20.72 -12.03 -27.90
CA ASP A 480 -19.36 -12.58 -27.87
C ASP A 480 -18.29 -11.49 -27.76
N ASN A 481 -18.44 -10.41 -28.51
CA ASN A 481 -17.54 -9.26 -28.42
C ASN A 481 -17.56 -8.66 -27.01
N GLN A 482 -18.71 -8.60 -26.34
CA GLN A 482 -18.77 -8.18 -24.93
C GLN A 482 -18.08 -9.18 -24.00
N LEU A 483 -18.28 -10.49 -24.20
CA LEU A 483 -17.58 -11.51 -23.43
C LEU A 483 -16.06 -11.38 -23.57
N GLN A 484 -15.53 -11.14 -24.78
CA GLN A 484 -14.09 -10.94 -25.02
C GLN A 484 -13.59 -9.60 -24.46
N ASN A 485 -14.29 -8.50 -24.72
CA ASN A 485 -13.89 -7.15 -24.32
C ASN A 485 -14.03 -6.87 -22.81
N SER A 486 -14.78 -7.72 -22.09
CA SER A 486 -14.92 -7.65 -20.63
C SER A 486 -13.67 -8.12 -19.86
N SER A 487 -12.64 -8.64 -20.53
CA SER A 487 -11.46 -9.22 -19.90
C SER A 487 -10.27 -8.25 -19.79
N GLY A 488 -9.77 -8.06 -18.56
CA GLY A 488 -8.48 -7.40 -18.27
C GLY A 488 -8.57 -5.92 -17.89
N VAL A 489 -8.71 -5.01 -18.86
CA VAL A 489 -8.47 -3.57 -18.62
C VAL A 489 -9.63 -2.88 -17.88
N THR A 490 -10.87 -3.14 -18.28
CA THR A 490 -12.07 -2.52 -17.66
C THR A 490 -12.27 -2.97 -16.21
N GLN A 491 -11.97 -4.23 -15.91
CA GLN A 491 -12.04 -4.79 -14.56
C GLN A 491 -11.00 -4.12 -13.66
N VAL A 492 -9.72 -4.12 -14.05
CA VAL A 492 -8.63 -3.54 -13.24
C VAL A 492 -8.85 -2.04 -13.01
N THR A 493 -9.23 -1.27 -14.03
CA THR A 493 -9.49 0.17 -13.87
C THR A 493 -10.68 0.44 -12.94
N THR A 494 -11.73 -0.38 -13.00
CA THR A 494 -12.93 -0.21 -12.16
C THR A 494 -12.71 -0.68 -10.73
N PHE A 495 -11.93 -1.74 -10.52
CA PHE A 495 -11.55 -2.25 -9.20
C PHE A 495 -10.63 -1.27 -8.45
N VAL A 496 -9.70 -0.67 -9.18
CA VAL A 496 -8.65 0.17 -8.61
C VAL A 496 -9.08 1.65 -8.52
N PHE A 497 -9.84 2.16 -9.49
CA PHE A 497 -10.18 3.59 -9.62
C PHE A 497 -11.70 3.88 -9.79
N PRO A 498 -12.57 3.47 -8.86
CA PRO A 498 -14.03 3.60 -9.00
C PRO A 498 -14.54 5.05 -9.10
N PHE A 499 -13.75 6.05 -8.65
CA PHE A 499 -14.12 7.47 -8.78
C PHE A 499 -13.95 7.99 -10.22
N MET A 500 -13.12 7.35 -11.05
CA MET A 500 -12.96 7.77 -12.45
C MET A 500 -14.24 7.60 -13.25
N LEU A 501 -15.10 6.63 -12.90
CA LEU A 501 -16.44 6.48 -13.48
C LEU A 501 -17.36 7.69 -13.21
N LYS A 502 -17.13 8.43 -12.11
CA LYS A 502 -17.91 9.64 -11.76
C LYS A 502 -17.40 10.91 -12.46
N LEU A 503 -16.18 10.88 -13.00
CA LEU A 503 -15.55 12.01 -13.71
C LEU A 503 -15.85 12.01 -15.22
N GLY A 504 -16.96 11.38 -15.63
CA GLY A 504 -17.30 10.99 -17.01
C GLY A 504 -17.14 12.06 -18.11
N PHE A 505 -17.03 13.34 -17.75
CA PHE A 505 -16.73 14.43 -18.68
C PHE A 505 -15.33 14.33 -19.33
N PHE A 506 -14.30 13.86 -18.61
CA PHE A 506 -12.91 13.81 -19.12
C PHE A 506 -12.56 12.52 -19.89
N LEU A 507 -13.45 11.51 -19.88
CA LEU A 507 -13.18 10.15 -20.38
C LEU A 507 -13.97 9.79 -21.65
N ARG A 508 -14.57 10.78 -22.33
CA ARG A 508 -15.50 10.61 -23.46
C ARG A 508 -14.97 9.78 -24.64
N ASN A 509 -13.65 9.67 -24.80
CA ASN A 509 -12.98 8.85 -25.82
C ASN A 509 -12.21 7.64 -25.25
N SER A 510 -12.47 7.25 -24.01
CA SER A 510 -11.79 6.11 -23.36
C SER A 510 -12.45 4.78 -23.70
N ARG A 511 -11.66 3.70 -23.70
CA ARG A 511 -12.16 2.31 -23.84
C ARG A 511 -13.23 1.95 -22.80
N VAL A 512 -13.25 2.64 -21.66
CA VAL A 512 -14.22 2.44 -20.57
C VAL A 512 -15.61 2.94 -20.97
N VAL A 513 -15.72 4.15 -21.55
CA VAL A 513 -17.02 4.71 -21.99
C VAL A 513 -17.66 3.84 -23.07
N LYS A 514 -16.86 3.39 -24.06
CA LYS A 514 -17.32 2.45 -25.09
C LYS A 514 -17.84 1.14 -24.49
N ALA A 515 -17.15 0.59 -23.49
CA ALA A 515 -17.62 -0.61 -22.80
C ALA A 515 -18.94 -0.38 -22.05
N ILE A 516 -19.19 0.81 -21.48
CA ILE A 516 -20.47 1.14 -20.85
C ILE A 516 -21.60 1.18 -21.91
N GLU A 517 -21.34 1.81 -23.04
CA GLU A 517 -22.31 1.93 -24.14
C GLU A 517 -22.67 0.55 -24.71
N ASP A 518 -21.66 -0.28 -24.96
CA ASP A 518 -21.90 -1.63 -25.49
C ASP A 518 -22.70 -2.51 -24.51
N VAL A 519 -22.42 -2.40 -23.19
CA VAL A 519 -23.19 -3.10 -22.15
C VAL A 519 -24.65 -2.64 -22.15
N ARG A 520 -24.91 -1.33 -22.27
CA ARG A 520 -26.29 -0.80 -22.32
C ARG A 520 -27.05 -1.24 -23.56
N GLU A 521 -26.38 -1.32 -24.70
CA GLU A 521 -27.01 -1.80 -25.93
C GLU A 521 -27.40 -3.27 -25.81
N LEU A 522 -26.53 -4.10 -25.20
CA LEU A 522 -26.86 -5.50 -24.89
C LEU A 522 -28.01 -5.60 -23.88
N GLU A 523 -28.03 -4.78 -22.82
CA GLU A 523 -29.14 -4.75 -21.87
C GLU A 523 -30.48 -4.45 -22.54
N ASN A 524 -30.53 -3.48 -23.47
CA ASN A 524 -31.76 -3.17 -24.20
C ASN A 524 -32.25 -4.36 -25.06
N LYS A 525 -31.33 -5.11 -25.70
CA LYS A 525 -31.69 -6.30 -26.47
C LYS A 525 -32.17 -7.45 -25.58
N ILE A 526 -31.57 -7.61 -24.41
CA ILE A 526 -32.04 -8.59 -23.41
C ILE A 526 -33.45 -8.20 -22.93
N ASP A 527 -33.73 -6.92 -22.70
CA ASP A 527 -35.06 -6.44 -22.34
C ASP A 527 -36.09 -6.74 -23.43
N GLU A 528 -35.76 -6.53 -24.71
CA GLU A 528 -36.61 -6.90 -25.85
C GLU A 528 -36.91 -8.41 -25.87
N GLU A 529 -35.89 -9.25 -25.67
CA GLU A 529 -36.04 -10.71 -25.64
C GLU A 529 -36.93 -11.15 -24.47
N ILE A 530 -36.78 -10.54 -23.29
CA ILE A 530 -37.64 -10.80 -22.12
C ILE A 530 -39.10 -10.42 -22.42
N GLU A 531 -39.35 -9.28 -23.06
CA GLU A 531 -40.71 -8.88 -23.45
C GLU A 531 -41.35 -9.84 -24.46
N GLN A 532 -40.58 -10.32 -25.44
CA GLN A 532 -41.07 -11.34 -26.38
C GLN A 532 -41.47 -12.63 -25.65
N HIS A 533 -40.68 -13.06 -24.66
CA HIS A 533 -40.99 -14.23 -23.84
C HIS A 533 -42.24 -14.01 -22.98
N LYS A 534 -42.44 -12.81 -22.41
CA LYS A 534 -43.67 -12.46 -21.68
C LYS A 534 -44.92 -12.61 -22.56
N HIS A 535 -44.87 -12.16 -23.82
CA HIS A 535 -46.00 -12.29 -24.75
C HIS A 535 -46.30 -13.74 -25.16
N LYS A 536 -45.27 -14.59 -25.21
CA LYS A 536 -45.36 -16.00 -25.63
C LYS A 536 -45.34 -16.98 -24.45
N LEU A 537 -45.53 -16.50 -23.22
CA LEU A 537 -45.36 -17.28 -22.01
C LEU A 537 -46.51 -18.30 -21.88
N ASN A 538 -46.17 -19.58 -21.84
CA ASN A 538 -47.07 -20.64 -21.46
C ASN A 538 -46.66 -21.17 -20.08
N THR A 539 -47.54 -21.11 -19.08
CA THR A 539 -47.22 -21.55 -17.72
C THR A 539 -47.03 -23.07 -17.61
N ASP A 540 -47.57 -23.83 -18.56
CA ASP A 540 -47.52 -25.29 -18.55
C ASP A 540 -46.32 -25.85 -19.35
N ASP A 541 -45.59 -24.99 -20.07
CA ASP A 541 -44.46 -25.36 -20.93
C ASP A 541 -43.28 -24.38 -20.75
N VAL A 542 -42.38 -24.71 -19.83
CA VAL A 542 -41.18 -23.92 -19.54
C VAL A 542 -40.04 -24.34 -20.46
N ARG A 543 -39.77 -23.53 -21.48
CA ARG A 543 -38.83 -23.88 -22.57
C ARG A 543 -37.39 -23.46 -22.28
N ASN A 544 -37.21 -22.42 -21.47
CA ASN A 544 -35.91 -21.84 -21.17
C ASN A 544 -35.91 -21.14 -19.80
N TYR A 545 -34.74 -20.62 -19.42
CA TYR A 545 -34.57 -19.97 -18.13
C TYR A 545 -35.45 -18.73 -17.96
N ILE A 546 -35.64 -17.92 -19.01
CA ILE A 546 -36.49 -16.72 -18.96
C ILE A 546 -37.94 -17.12 -18.65
N ASP A 547 -38.48 -18.10 -19.37
CA ASP A 547 -39.85 -18.61 -19.13
C ASP A 547 -39.98 -19.11 -17.68
N GLY A 548 -39.02 -19.91 -17.20
CA GLY A 548 -39.03 -20.43 -15.84
C GLY A 548 -38.98 -19.32 -14.79
N TYR A 549 -38.18 -18.28 -15.03
CA TYR A 549 -38.09 -17.12 -14.14
C TYR A 549 -39.39 -16.31 -14.12
N LEU A 550 -40.01 -16.09 -15.28
CA LEU A 550 -41.28 -15.36 -15.39
C LEU A 550 -42.43 -16.10 -14.71
N VAL A 551 -42.50 -17.43 -14.84
CA VAL A 551 -43.51 -18.26 -14.14
C VAL A 551 -43.34 -18.15 -12.63
N GLU A 552 -42.14 -18.38 -12.10
CA GLU A 552 -41.87 -18.30 -10.66
C GLU A 552 -42.14 -16.88 -10.11
N MET A 553 -41.76 -15.85 -10.88
CA MET A 553 -42.04 -14.45 -10.53
C MET A 553 -43.54 -14.18 -10.45
N ASN A 554 -44.32 -14.65 -11.43
CA ASN A 554 -45.78 -14.48 -11.45
C ASN A 554 -46.47 -15.22 -10.30
N GLU A 555 -46.04 -16.46 -9.99
CA GLU A 555 -46.58 -17.22 -8.87
C GLU A 555 -46.30 -16.54 -7.52
N ARG A 556 -45.06 -16.07 -7.31
CA ARG A 556 -44.68 -15.39 -6.08
C ARG A 556 -45.37 -14.04 -5.95
N MET A 557 -45.56 -13.30 -7.04
CA MET A 557 -46.30 -12.03 -7.03
C MET A 557 -47.76 -12.23 -6.60
N LYS A 558 -48.39 -13.34 -7.00
CA LYS A 558 -49.74 -13.71 -6.56
C LYS A 558 -49.79 -14.05 -5.06
N ARG A 559 -48.73 -14.69 -4.52
CA ARG A 559 -48.66 -15.09 -3.10
C ARG A 559 -48.28 -13.93 -2.17
N ASN A 560 -47.31 -13.11 -2.55
CA ASN A 560 -46.84 -11.97 -1.77
C ASN A 560 -46.19 -10.90 -2.67
N LYS A 561 -46.84 -9.74 -2.81
CA LYS A 561 -46.31 -8.62 -3.61
C LYS A 561 -45.00 -8.02 -3.06
N ASN A 562 -44.64 -8.32 -1.81
CA ASN A 562 -43.42 -7.84 -1.14
C ASN A 562 -42.33 -8.93 -1.00
N ASP A 563 -42.41 -10.02 -1.77
CA ASP A 563 -41.44 -11.13 -1.73
C ASP A 563 -40.01 -10.67 -2.05
N SER A 564 -39.04 -11.12 -1.26
CA SER A 564 -37.60 -10.83 -1.44
C SER A 564 -37.06 -11.27 -2.80
N PHE A 565 -37.68 -12.27 -3.42
CA PHE A 565 -37.36 -12.75 -4.76
C PHE A 565 -37.73 -11.73 -5.85
N ILE A 566 -38.75 -10.91 -5.61
CA ILE A 566 -39.31 -9.95 -6.56
C ILE A 566 -38.84 -8.53 -6.27
N ARG A 567 -38.47 -8.25 -5.01
CA ARG A 567 -38.12 -6.91 -4.53
C ARG A 567 -36.72 -6.47 -4.95
N ILE A 568 -36.49 -6.37 -6.25
CA ILE A 568 -35.40 -5.58 -6.82
C ILE A 568 -35.91 -4.14 -6.87
N LYS A 569 -35.45 -3.29 -5.94
CA LYS A 569 -35.75 -1.86 -6.01
C LYS A 569 -35.10 -1.31 -7.27
N THR A 570 -35.92 -0.94 -8.26
CA THR A 570 -35.51 0.01 -9.29
C THR A 570 -35.02 1.28 -8.60
N PHE A 571 -33.76 1.63 -8.83
CA PHE A 571 -33.17 2.92 -8.46
C PHE A 571 -32.97 3.73 -9.73
#